data_AF-A0A1Y1WA13-F1
#
_entry.id   AF-A0A1Y1WA13-F1
#
_cell.length_a   1.000
_cell.length_b   1.000
_cell.length_c   1.000
_cell.angle_alpha   90.00
_cell.angle_beta   90.00
_cell.angle_gamma   90.00
#
_symmetry.space_group_name_H-M   'P 1'
#
loop_
_entity.id
_entity.type
_entity.pdbx_description
1 polymer ?
#
loop_
_entity_poly.entity_id
_entity_poly.type
_entity_poly.pdbx_seq_one_letter_code
_entity_poly.pdbx_strand_id
1 'polypeptide(L)'
;MCHDRLKIDFCPRINFVVGHNGRITVCLGGKATITQRATSLKGLIKEGKNNGSVTIKIRNKGPDAYKPDIYGDRIIIERRLSRDGVNGYKIKNNNGKIIANNRKELNHILDHMCIQVDNPMNILNQDLARQFISSSTPEEKYNFFLKGTQLSQLNEDLELVREKIDKIDRIIKLKSEVLPEMKKTIKSIKSECKEMMAIQNLEKTSKELKKKIAWAEIKEQENVKY
;
A
#
# COMPACT_ATOMS: atom_id res chain seq x y z
N MET A 1 -31.90 7.48 7.06
CA MET A 1 -31.79 8.29 5.81
C MET A 1 -33.05 8.18 4.96
N CYS A 2 -33.48 9.24 4.27
CA CYS A 2 -34.88 9.33 3.81
C CYS A 2 -35.13 9.04 2.30
N HIS A 3 -34.09 8.92 1.47
CA HIS A 3 -34.26 8.79 0.02
C HIS A 3 -34.03 7.34 -0.44
N ASP A 4 -34.90 6.82 -1.31
CA ASP A 4 -34.67 5.55 -2.01
C ASP A 4 -33.61 5.71 -3.11
N ARG A 5 -33.61 6.86 -3.79
CA ARG A 5 -32.58 7.27 -4.75
C ARG A 5 -32.41 8.78 -4.69
N LEU A 6 -31.17 9.24 -4.57
CA LEU A 6 -30.80 10.65 -4.68
C LEU A 6 -29.64 10.75 -5.67
N LYS A 7 -29.83 11.55 -6.72
CA LYS A 7 -28.77 11.90 -7.68
C LYS A 7 -28.61 13.41 -7.65
N ILE A 8 -27.36 13.86 -7.50
CA ILE A 8 -27.00 15.27 -7.56
C ILE A 8 -25.91 15.38 -8.62
N ASP A 9 -26.12 16.25 -9.60
CA ASP A 9 -25.13 16.59 -10.61
C ASP A 9 -24.48 17.92 -10.18
N PHE A 10 -23.18 17.88 -9.88
CA PHE A 10 -22.42 19.05 -9.42
C PHE A 10 -21.84 19.84 -10.60
N CYS A 11 -21.84 21.17 -10.46
CA CYS A 11 -21.17 22.09 -11.35
C CYS A 11 -19.70 22.32 -10.93
N PRO A 12 -18.83 22.81 -11.83
CA PRO A 12 -17.48 23.23 -11.45
C PRO A 12 -17.51 24.36 -10.42
N ARG A 13 -16.58 24.34 -9.47
CA ARG A 13 -16.39 25.34 -8.40
C ARG A 13 -17.41 25.21 -7.27
N ILE A 14 -18.37 26.12 -7.18
CA ILE A 14 -19.25 26.26 -6.01
C ILE A 14 -20.59 25.58 -6.29
N ASN A 15 -21.04 24.79 -5.30
CA ASN A 15 -22.31 24.10 -5.34
C ASN A 15 -23.05 24.33 -4.02
N PHE A 16 -24.32 24.73 -4.10
CA PHE A 16 -25.18 24.86 -2.94
C PHE A 16 -26.12 23.67 -2.86
N VAL A 17 -26.02 22.91 -1.76
CA VAL A 17 -26.89 21.74 -1.52
C VAL A 17 -27.67 22.00 -0.24
N VAL A 18 -28.98 22.15 -0.37
CA VAL A 18 -29.88 22.39 0.76
C VAL A 18 -30.37 21.06 1.33
N GLY A 19 -30.32 20.91 2.65
CA GLY A 19 -30.78 19.72 3.38
C GLY A 19 -29.67 18.98 4.11
N HIS A 20 -30.00 17.79 4.62
CA HIS A 20 -29.08 17.01 5.44
C HIS A 20 -27.95 16.40 4.57
N ASN A 21 -26.75 17.01 4.57
CA ASN A 21 -25.51 16.56 3.91
C ASN A 21 -24.54 15.74 4.80
N GLY A 22 -24.24 14.48 4.44
CA GLY A 22 -23.28 13.62 5.19
C GLY A 22 -22.83 12.35 4.45
N ARG A 23 -23.37 12.12 3.24
CA ARG A 23 -23.16 10.89 2.45
C ARG A 23 -21.80 10.89 1.74
N ILE A 24 -21.31 12.08 1.37
CA ILE A 24 -20.09 12.28 0.59
C ILE A 24 -18.87 11.83 1.40
N THR A 25 -18.74 12.35 2.62
CA THR A 25 -17.67 12.02 3.58
C THR A 25 -17.55 10.52 3.81
N VAL A 26 -18.68 9.84 3.94
CA VAL A 26 -18.72 8.39 4.14
C VAL A 26 -18.27 7.66 2.88
N CYS A 27 -18.68 8.07 1.69
CA CYS A 27 -18.23 7.39 0.47
C CYS A 27 -16.73 7.56 0.20
N LEU A 28 -16.12 8.66 0.63
CA LEU A 28 -14.67 8.90 0.58
C LEU A 28 -13.93 8.30 1.80
N GLY A 29 -14.65 7.59 2.65
CA GLY A 29 -14.09 6.75 3.71
C GLY A 29 -13.89 7.40 5.06
N GLY A 30 -14.47 8.58 5.28
CA GLY A 30 -14.66 9.10 6.62
C GLY A 30 -15.48 8.13 7.48
N LYS A 31 -15.22 8.16 8.78
CA LYS A 31 -15.98 7.39 9.77
C LYS A 31 -17.42 7.90 9.84
N ALA A 32 -18.37 7.02 10.14
CA ALA A 32 -19.78 7.40 10.28
C ALA A 32 -19.96 8.48 11.37
N THR A 33 -19.20 8.38 12.45
CA THR A 33 -19.18 9.33 13.57
C THR A 33 -18.82 10.76 13.15
N ILE A 34 -17.95 10.94 12.16
CA ILE A 34 -17.55 12.27 11.66
C ILE A 34 -18.72 13.02 11.05
N THR A 35 -19.69 12.29 10.49
CA THR A 35 -20.91 12.90 9.96
C THR A 35 -21.86 13.40 11.05
N GLN A 36 -21.66 12.99 12.31
CA GLN A 36 -22.54 13.27 13.45
C GLN A 36 -24.00 12.80 13.25
N ARG A 37 -24.23 11.92 12.27
CA ARG A 37 -25.58 11.40 11.96
C ARG A 37 -25.82 9.99 12.43
N ALA A 38 -24.75 9.23 12.55
CA ALA A 38 -24.83 7.85 12.96
C ALA A 38 -23.52 7.45 13.62
N THR A 39 -23.62 6.66 14.68
CA THR A 39 -22.48 6.03 15.35
C THR A 39 -21.87 4.91 14.49
N SER A 40 -22.63 4.36 13.54
CA SER A 40 -22.21 3.30 12.64
C SER A 40 -22.78 3.46 11.22
N LEU A 41 -22.18 2.75 10.26
CA LEU A 41 -22.68 2.74 8.87
C LEU A 41 -24.11 2.22 8.75
N LYS A 42 -24.55 1.35 9.67
CA LYS A 42 -25.92 0.80 9.68
C LYS A 42 -26.96 1.91 9.88
N GLY A 43 -26.65 2.90 10.72
CA GLY A 43 -27.51 4.06 10.97
C GLY A 43 -27.64 5.02 9.78
N LEU A 44 -26.79 4.87 8.75
CA LEU A 44 -26.88 5.64 7.51
C LEU A 44 -27.78 4.98 6.45
N ILE A 45 -28.27 3.77 6.70
CA ILE A 45 -29.20 3.09 5.80
C ILE A 45 -30.62 3.64 6.02
N LYS A 46 -31.45 3.66 4.97
CA LYS A 46 -32.86 4.05 5.11
C LYS A 46 -33.58 3.06 6.04
N GLU A 47 -34.49 3.58 6.86
CA GLU A 47 -35.32 2.74 7.72
C GLU A 47 -36.19 1.80 6.87
N GLY A 48 -36.39 0.56 7.33
CA GLY A 48 -37.05 -0.49 6.55
C GLY A 48 -36.26 -1.03 5.36
N LYS A 49 -35.02 -0.58 5.12
CA LYS A 49 -34.12 -1.13 4.08
C LYS A 49 -32.91 -1.82 4.72
N ASN A 50 -32.46 -2.90 4.09
CA ASN A 50 -31.31 -3.70 4.56
C ASN A 50 -29.97 -3.24 3.98
N ASN A 51 -30.00 -2.64 2.79
CA ASN A 51 -28.82 -2.24 2.04
C ASN A 51 -28.98 -0.82 1.48
N GLY A 52 -27.86 -0.16 1.24
CA GLY A 52 -27.76 1.08 0.49
C GLY A 52 -26.42 1.20 -0.21
N SER A 53 -26.29 2.13 -1.14
CA SER A 53 -25.01 2.47 -1.74
C SER A 53 -24.89 3.97 -1.92
N VAL A 54 -23.65 4.45 -1.84
CA VAL A 54 -23.29 5.82 -2.17
C VAL A 54 -22.27 5.75 -3.29
N THR A 55 -22.48 6.51 -4.36
CA THR A 55 -21.56 6.57 -5.49
C THR A 55 -21.13 8.01 -5.74
N ILE A 56 -19.83 8.25 -5.82
CA ILE A 56 -19.21 9.52 -6.19
C ILE A 56 -18.46 9.33 -7.50
N LYS A 57 -18.58 10.32 -8.39
CA LYS A 57 -17.79 10.40 -9.61
C LYS A 57 -16.83 11.58 -9.47
N ILE A 58 -15.53 11.30 -9.45
CA ILE A 58 -14.48 12.30 -9.38
C ILE A 58 -13.97 12.54 -10.79
N ARG A 59 -13.79 13.82 -11.15
CA ARG A 59 -13.17 14.21 -12.42
C ARG A 59 -11.68 13.86 -12.38
N ASN A 60 -11.19 13.12 -13.38
CA ASN A 60 -9.81 12.68 -13.50
C ASN A 60 -9.23 13.18 -14.83
N LYS A 61 -8.96 14.48 -14.91
CA LYS A 61 -8.48 15.17 -16.12
C LYS A 61 -7.45 16.23 -15.76
N GLY A 62 -6.55 16.51 -16.68
CA GLY A 62 -5.49 17.51 -16.53
C GLY A 62 -4.12 16.86 -16.42
N PRO A 63 -3.05 17.66 -16.24
CA PRO A 63 -1.69 17.15 -16.08
C PRO A 63 -1.56 16.25 -14.84
N ASP A 64 -2.30 16.56 -13.78
CA ASP A 64 -2.30 15.82 -12.51
C ASP A 64 -3.42 14.78 -12.45
N ALA A 65 -3.74 14.10 -13.57
CA ALA A 65 -4.71 13.01 -13.56
C ALA A 65 -4.12 11.77 -12.87
N TYR A 66 -4.89 11.13 -11.98
CA TYR A 66 -4.50 9.89 -11.33
C TYR A 66 -4.65 8.70 -12.28
N LYS A 67 -3.53 8.08 -12.67
CA LYS A 67 -3.49 6.87 -13.52
C LYS A 67 -4.49 6.93 -14.70
N PRO A 68 -4.38 7.95 -15.60
CA PRO A 68 -5.37 8.20 -16.65
C PRO A 68 -5.55 7.00 -17.60
N ASP A 69 -4.50 6.21 -17.85
CA ASP A 69 -4.58 5.01 -18.70
C ASP A 69 -5.49 3.91 -18.12
N ILE A 70 -5.62 3.86 -16.79
CA ILE A 70 -6.40 2.83 -16.08
C ILE A 70 -7.84 3.31 -15.84
N TYR A 71 -7.98 4.53 -15.32
CA TYR A 71 -9.28 5.06 -14.91
C TYR A 71 -9.97 5.92 -15.97
N GLY A 72 -9.23 6.46 -16.93
CA GLY A 72 -9.72 7.43 -17.91
C GLY A 72 -10.12 8.74 -17.25
N ASP A 73 -11.06 9.44 -17.90
CA ASP A 73 -11.50 10.79 -17.56
C ASP A 73 -12.21 10.96 -16.21
N ARG A 74 -12.66 9.86 -15.59
CA ARG A 74 -13.46 9.87 -14.36
C ARG A 74 -13.21 8.62 -13.53
N ILE A 75 -13.06 8.82 -12.23
CA ILE A 75 -12.96 7.74 -11.25
C ILE A 75 -14.30 7.63 -10.53
N ILE A 76 -14.89 6.44 -10.51
CA ILE A 76 -16.19 6.19 -9.89
C ILE A 76 -15.96 5.38 -8.61
N ILE A 77 -16.23 5.98 -7.46
CA ILE A 77 -16.10 5.33 -6.15
C ILE A 77 -17.50 5.00 -5.66
N GLU A 78 -17.77 3.72 -5.42
CA GLU A 78 -19.01 3.24 -4.85
C GLU A 78 -18.73 2.60 -3.50
N ARG A 79 -19.40 3.06 -2.45
CA ARG A 79 -19.40 2.44 -1.12
C ARG A 79 -20.73 1.74 -0.88
N ARG A 80 -20.70 0.44 -0.64
CA ARG A 80 -21.87 -0.35 -0.23
C ARG A 80 -22.03 -0.26 1.29
N LEU A 81 -23.27 -0.07 1.72
CA LEU A 81 -23.71 -0.06 3.11
C LEU A 81 -24.67 -1.23 3.32
N SER A 82 -24.41 -2.07 4.32
CA SER A 82 -25.28 -3.21 4.67
C SER A 82 -25.50 -3.30 6.19
N ARG A 83 -26.73 -3.64 6.60
CA ARG A 83 -27.05 -3.92 8.02
C ARG A 83 -26.33 -5.18 8.53
N ASP A 84 -26.05 -6.12 7.64
CA ASP A 84 -25.38 -7.38 7.95
C ASP A 84 -23.86 -7.21 8.13
N GLY A 85 -23.35 -5.98 7.94
CA GLY A 85 -21.95 -5.64 8.18
C GLY A 85 -21.04 -5.79 6.96
N VAL A 86 -21.51 -6.40 5.87
CA VAL A 86 -20.77 -6.52 4.60
C VAL A 86 -20.73 -5.16 3.90
N ASN A 87 -19.73 -4.37 4.28
CA ASN A 87 -19.44 -3.07 3.70
C ASN A 87 -18.18 -3.15 2.84
N GLY A 88 -18.17 -2.50 1.70
CA GLY A 88 -17.05 -2.58 0.78
C GLY A 88 -17.02 -1.44 -0.22
N TYR A 89 -15.88 -1.30 -0.89
CA TYR A 89 -15.68 -0.34 -1.95
C TYR A 89 -15.68 -1.03 -3.31
N LYS A 90 -16.15 -0.31 -4.33
CA LYS A 90 -15.92 -0.62 -5.73
C LYS A 90 -15.42 0.64 -6.38
N ILE A 91 -14.20 0.60 -6.89
CA ILE A 91 -13.55 1.70 -7.59
C ILE A 91 -13.54 1.31 -9.07
N LYS A 92 -14.20 2.11 -9.89
CA LYS A 92 -14.40 1.84 -11.31
C LYS A 92 -13.79 2.94 -12.16
N ASN A 93 -13.41 2.57 -13.38
CA ASN A 93 -12.99 3.52 -14.41
C ASN A 93 -14.19 4.25 -15.03
N ASN A 94 -13.92 5.14 -15.99
CA ASN A 94 -14.93 5.93 -16.70
C ASN A 94 -16.00 5.06 -17.40
N ASN A 95 -15.63 3.86 -17.84
CA ASN A 95 -16.53 2.91 -18.51
C ASN A 95 -17.33 2.04 -17.52
N GLY A 96 -17.12 2.19 -16.21
CA GLY A 96 -17.79 1.42 -15.18
C GLY A 96 -17.17 0.05 -14.87
N LYS A 97 -16.01 -0.29 -15.47
CA LYS A 97 -15.25 -1.50 -15.14
C LYS A 97 -14.62 -1.35 -13.75
N ILE A 98 -14.80 -2.35 -12.90
CA ILE A 98 -14.18 -2.40 -11.57
C ILE A 98 -12.67 -2.60 -11.73
N ILE A 99 -11.90 -1.65 -11.21
CA ILE A 99 -10.44 -1.70 -11.18
C ILE A 99 -9.96 -2.21 -9.82
N ALA A 100 -10.61 -1.77 -8.74
CA ALA A 100 -10.23 -2.16 -7.39
C ALA A 100 -11.46 -2.21 -6.46
N ASN A 101 -11.32 -2.93 -5.35
CA ASN A 101 -12.35 -3.10 -4.32
C ASN A 101 -11.82 -2.86 -2.89
N ASN A 102 -10.57 -2.43 -2.76
CA ASN A 102 -9.89 -2.31 -1.47
C ASN A 102 -9.83 -0.83 -1.01
N ARG A 103 -9.68 -0.65 0.31
CA ARG A 103 -9.52 0.68 0.93
C ARG A 103 -8.18 1.33 0.60
N LYS A 104 -7.14 0.55 0.32
CA LYS A 104 -5.79 1.06 0.02
C LYS A 104 -5.77 1.90 -1.27
N GLU A 105 -6.36 1.40 -2.35
CA GLU A 105 -6.46 2.13 -3.62
C GLU A 105 -7.34 3.38 -3.46
N LEU A 106 -8.40 3.31 -2.65
CA LEU A 106 -9.18 4.51 -2.31
C LEU A 106 -8.30 5.56 -1.63
N ASN A 107 -7.48 5.16 -0.66
CA ASN A 107 -6.56 6.10 0.00
C ASN A 107 -5.57 6.69 -1.01
N HIS A 108 -4.96 5.88 -1.88
CA HIS A 108 -4.05 6.40 -2.91
C HIS A 108 -4.71 7.43 -3.84
N ILE A 109 -5.97 7.22 -4.23
CA ILE A 109 -6.72 8.20 -5.03
C ILE A 109 -6.94 9.49 -4.23
N LEU A 110 -7.35 9.38 -2.97
CA LEU A 110 -7.61 10.53 -2.11
C LEU A 110 -6.34 11.32 -1.82
N ASP A 111 -5.24 10.64 -1.56
CA ASP A 111 -3.92 11.24 -1.30
C ASP A 111 -3.44 12.02 -2.52
N HIS A 112 -3.51 11.40 -3.72
CA HIS A 112 -3.13 12.05 -4.97
C HIS A 112 -3.99 13.27 -5.29
N MET A 113 -5.29 13.22 -4.96
CA MET A 113 -6.23 14.32 -5.21
C MET A 113 -6.28 15.33 -4.05
N CYS A 114 -5.42 15.16 -3.04
CA CYS A 114 -5.38 15.97 -1.82
C CYS A 114 -6.73 16.05 -1.06
N ILE A 115 -7.54 15.00 -1.13
CA ILE A 115 -8.85 14.93 -0.47
C ILE A 115 -8.69 14.27 0.90
N GLN A 116 -8.63 15.08 1.96
CA GLN A 116 -8.56 14.58 3.34
C GLN A 116 -9.91 14.68 4.02
N VAL A 117 -10.56 13.54 4.20
CA VAL A 117 -11.91 13.47 4.80
C VAL A 117 -11.93 13.71 6.32
N ASP A 118 -10.81 13.45 6.99
CA ASP A 118 -10.69 13.58 8.43
C ASP A 118 -10.12 14.96 8.85
N ASN A 119 -9.72 15.78 7.88
CA ASN A 119 -9.21 17.13 8.13
C ASN A 119 -10.39 18.12 8.27
N PRO A 120 -10.57 18.77 9.44
CA PRO A 120 -11.68 19.71 9.67
C PRO A 120 -11.64 20.94 8.76
N MET A 121 -10.48 21.29 8.19
CA MET A 121 -10.35 22.39 7.21
C MET A 121 -10.92 22.03 5.84
N ASN A 122 -10.92 20.73 5.48
CA ASN A 122 -11.47 20.25 4.22
C ASN A 122 -12.96 19.88 4.35
N ILE A 123 -13.33 19.29 5.50
CA ILE A 123 -14.71 18.94 5.82
C ILE A 123 -15.07 19.59 7.16
N LEU A 124 -15.64 20.78 7.09
CA LEU A 124 -16.16 21.48 8.25
C LEU A 124 -17.63 21.09 8.47
N ASN A 125 -17.89 20.25 9.48
CA ASN A 125 -19.26 19.96 9.89
C ASN A 125 -19.79 21.05 10.84
N GLN A 126 -21.11 21.06 11.07
CA GLN A 126 -21.78 22.12 11.82
C GLN A 126 -21.31 22.22 13.28
N ASP A 127 -21.09 21.09 13.94
CA ASP A 127 -20.66 21.11 15.34
C ASP A 127 -19.17 21.44 15.46
N LEU A 128 -18.30 21.02 14.51
CA LEU A 128 -16.90 21.43 14.46
C LEU A 128 -16.79 22.94 14.23
N ALA A 129 -17.63 23.50 13.35
CA ALA A 129 -17.72 24.95 13.17
C ALA A 129 -18.16 25.64 14.46
N ARG A 130 -19.19 25.12 15.13
CA ARG A 130 -19.66 25.66 16.41
C ARG A 130 -18.57 25.58 17.48
N GLN A 131 -17.91 24.43 17.62
CA GLN A 131 -16.84 24.21 18.60
C GLN A 131 -15.68 25.16 18.34
N PHE A 132 -15.27 25.30 17.08
CA PHE A 132 -14.20 26.20 16.68
C PHE A 132 -14.50 27.66 17.03
N ILE A 133 -15.71 28.14 16.77
CA ILE A 133 -16.09 29.55 16.98
C ILE A 133 -16.41 29.87 18.45
N SER A 134 -17.19 29.01 19.11
CA SER A 134 -17.92 29.38 20.34
C SER A 134 -17.45 28.70 21.62
N SER A 135 -16.75 27.56 21.55
CA SER A 135 -16.45 26.75 22.73
C SER A 135 -15.03 26.21 22.77
N SER A 136 -14.10 26.79 22.02
CA SER A 136 -12.70 26.33 21.97
C SER A 136 -11.78 27.18 22.82
N THR A 137 -10.95 26.51 23.62
CA THR A 137 -9.84 27.13 24.35
C THR A 137 -8.72 27.53 23.38
N PRO A 138 -7.79 28.42 23.79
CA PRO A 138 -6.62 28.74 22.96
C PRO A 138 -5.81 27.50 22.55
N GLU A 139 -5.68 26.53 23.44
CA GLU A 139 -4.99 25.26 23.19
C GLU A 139 -5.74 24.42 22.15
N GLU A 140 -7.07 24.32 22.24
CA GLU A 140 -7.87 23.63 21.22
C GLU A 140 -7.75 24.29 19.85
N LYS A 141 -7.74 25.63 19.78
CA LYS A 141 -7.51 26.36 18.52
C LYS A 141 -6.15 26.06 17.91
N TYR A 142 -5.11 25.98 18.75
CA TYR A 142 -3.77 25.58 18.31
C TYR A 142 -3.75 24.15 17.77
N ASN A 143 -4.39 23.21 18.47
CA ASN A 143 -4.52 21.82 18.01
C ASN A 143 -5.33 21.71 16.70
N PHE A 144 -6.40 22.51 16.56
CA PHE A 144 -7.15 22.61 15.30
C PHE A 144 -6.28 23.12 14.16
N PHE A 145 -5.46 24.14 14.41
CA PHE A 145 -4.50 24.66 13.44
C PHE A 145 -3.47 23.60 13.05
N LEU A 146 -2.85 22.91 14.02
CA LEU A 146 -1.87 21.85 13.77
C LEU A 146 -2.45 20.69 12.95
N LYS A 147 -3.68 20.28 13.25
CA LYS A 147 -4.38 19.24 12.47
C LYS A 147 -4.77 19.73 11.09
N GLY A 148 -5.29 20.96 10.99
CA GLY A 148 -5.71 21.58 9.73
C GLY A 148 -4.57 21.76 8.74
N THR A 149 -3.42 22.21 9.24
CA THR A 149 -2.17 22.40 8.47
C THR A 149 -1.34 21.13 8.32
N GLN A 150 -1.80 20.00 8.86
CA GLN A 150 -1.13 18.70 8.83
C GLN A 150 0.24 18.65 9.54
N LEU A 151 0.59 19.67 10.32
CA LEU A 151 1.84 19.69 11.09
C LEU A 151 1.89 18.58 12.14
N SER A 152 0.74 18.19 12.72
CA SER A 152 0.66 17.05 13.64
C SER A 152 1.07 15.75 12.96
N GLN A 153 0.51 15.47 11.78
CA GLN A 153 0.81 14.26 11.01
C GLN A 153 2.28 14.25 10.58
N LEU A 154 2.79 15.40 10.12
CA LEU A 154 4.20 15.52 9.75
C LEU A 154 5.12 15.22 10.93
N ASN A 155 4.80 15.71 12.13
CA ASN A 155 5.61 15.43 13.32
C ASN A 155 5.60 13.93 13.68
N GLU A 156 4.43 13.30 13.68
CA GLU A 156 4.28 11.85 13.89
C GLU A 156 5.07 11.04 12.85
N ASP A 157 4.99 11.43 11.57
CA ASP A 157 5.71 10.77 10.49
C ASP A 157 7.24 10.93 10.66
N LEU A 158 7.71 12.11 11.09
CA LEU A 158 9.13 12.35 11.37
C LEU A 158 9.64 11.49 12.53
N GLU A 159 8.85 11.35 13.60
CA GLU A 159 9.18 10.47 14.73
C GLU A 159 9.27 9.00 14.28
N LEU A 160 8.29 8.53 13.51
CA LEU A 160 8.31 7.18 12.95
C LEU A 160 9.51 6.94 12.01
N VAL A 161 9.90 7.94 11.22
CA VAL A 161 11.09 7.85 10.36
C VAL A 161 12.36 7.77 11.19
N ARG A 162 12.50 8.58 12.25
CA ARG A 162 13.64 8.51 13.17
C ARG A 162 13.77 7.14 13.82
N GLU A 163 12.67 6.58 14.32
CA GLU A 163 12.68 5.22 14.88
C GLU A 163 13.10 4.15 13.87
N LYS A 164 12.68 4.30 12.61
CA LYS A 164 13.05 3.37 11.54
C LYS A 164 14.53 3.48 11.20
N ILE A 165 15.08 4.69 11.18
CA ILE A 165 16.52 4.92 10.96
C ILE A 165 17.31 4.23 12.08
N ASP A 166 16.95 4.46 13.34
CA ASP A 166 17.62 3.82 14.48
C ASP A 166 17.58 2.29 14.41
N LYS A 167 16.44 1.72 14.00
CA LYS A 167 16.29 0.27 13.81
C LYS A 167 17.18 -0.24 12.68
N ILE A 168 17.23 0.47 11.55
CA ILE A 168 18.07 0.11 10.41
C ILE A 168 19.55 0.17 10.78
N ASP A 169 19.98 1.21 11.50
CA ASP A 169 21.37 1.37 11.92
C ASP A 169 21.82 0.23 12.84
N ARG A 170 20.95 -0.20 13.77
CA ARG A 170 21.22 -1.39 14.61
C ARG A 170 21.37 -2.66 13.77
N ILE A 171 20.51 -2.85 12.76
CA ILE A 171 20.58 -4.00 11.86
C ILE A 171 21.87 -3.96 11.03
N ILE A 172 22.26 -2.78 10.53
CA ILE A 172 23.50 -2.60 9.74
C ILE A 172 24.71 -2.94 10.60
N LYS A 173 24.79 -2.45 11.85
CA LYS A 173 25.88 -2.76 12.77
C LYS A 173 26.00 -4.25 13.02
N LEU A 174 24.91 -4.91 13.42
CA LEU A 174 24.88 -6.36 13.66
C LEU A 174 25.31 -7.15 12.43
N LYS A 175 24.79 -6.80 11.24
CA LYS A 175 25.19 -7.48 10.00
C LYS A 175 26.65 -7.24 9.65
N SER A 176 27.16 -6.04 9.87
CA SER A 176 28.57 -5.70 9.63
C SER A 176 29.52 -6.47 10.55
N GLU A 177 29.09 -6.84 11.76
CA GLU A 177 29.87 -7.65 12.70
C GLU A 177 29.94 -9.13 12.28
N VAL A 178 28.88 -9.67 11.69
CA VAL A 178 28.80 -11.08 11.25
C VAL A 178 29.44 -11.31 9.86
N LEU A 179 29.47 -10.26 9.03
CA LEU A 179 29.97 -10.32 7.65
C LEU A 179 31.44 -10.82 7.51
N PRO A 180 32.40 -10.44 8.38
CA PRO A 180 33.78 -10.91 8.33
C PRO A 180 33.89 -12.41 8.59
N GLU A 181 33.14 -12.93 9.55
CA GLU A 181 33.13 -14.35 9.89
C GLU A 181 32.58 -15.18 8.72
N MET A 182 31.44 -14.76 8.15
CA MET A 182 30.90 -15.40 6.94
C MET A 182 31.89 -15.37 5.77
N LYS A 183 32.60 -14.25 5.54
CA LYS A 183 33.64 -14.15 4.52
C LYS A 183 34.80 -15.13 4.78
N LYS A 184 35.19 -15.32 6.03
CA LYS A 184 36.23 -16.28 6.43
C LYS A 184 35.78 -17.72 6.14
N THR A 185 34.55 -18.07 6.48
CA THR A 185 33.96 -19.39 6.20
C THR A 185 33.89 -19.67 4.70
N ILE A 186 33.43 -18.69 3.90
CA ILE A 186 33.42 -18.80 2.43
C ILE A 186 34.84 -19.03 1.88
N LYS A 187 35.85 -18.35 2.43
CA LYS A 187 37.24 -18.52 2.00
C LYS A 187 37.75 -19.93 2.32
N SER A 188 37.42 -20.48 3.49
CA SER A 188 37.78 -21.85 3.89
C SER A 188 37.17 -22.88 2.95
N ILE A 189 35.84 -22.81 2.75
CA ILE A 189 35.11 -23.74 1.89
C ILE A 189 35.61 -23.67 0.44
N LYS A 190 35.94 -22.47 -0.06
CA LYS A 190 36.55 -22.31 -1.39
C LYS A 190 37.93 -22.97 -1.50
N SER A 191 38.73 -23.00 -0.43
CA SER A 191 40.03 -23.70 -0.42
C SER A 191 39.84 -25.20 -0.49
N GLU A 192 39.00 -25.75 0.39
CA GLU A 192 38.68 -27.18 0.43
C GLU A 192 38.09 -27.67 -0.90
N CYS A 193 37.22 -26.88 -1.51
CA CYS A 193 36.63 -27.21 -2.81
C CYS A 193 37.69 -27.26 -3.92
N LYS A 194 38.68 -26.35 -3.92
CA LYS A 194 39.81 -26.39 -4.86
C LYS A 194 40.67 -27.64 -4.67
N GLU A 195 40.93 -28.02 -3.42
CA GLU A 195 41.69 -29.23 -3.08
C GLU A 195 40.94 -30.48 -3.58
N MET A 196 39.63 -30.57 -3.34
CA MET A 196 38.80 -31.66 -3.87
C MET A 196 38.80 -31.71 -5.40
N MET A 197 38.72 -30.57 -6.09
CA MET A 197 38.82 -30.53 -7.56
C MET A 197 40.19 -31.01 -8.07
N ALA A 198 41.27 -30.67 -7.37
CA ALA A 198 42.61 -31.15 -7.71
C ALA A 198 42.71 -32.68 -7.55
N ILE A 199 42.15 -33.23 -6.47
CA ILE A 199 42.09 -34.69 -6.24
C ILE A 199 41.29 -35.37 -7.35
N GLN A 200 40.10 -34.86 -7.71
CA GLN A 200 39.32 -35.41 -8.82
C GLN A 200 40.07 -35.41 -10.16
N ASN A 201 40.87 -34.38 -10.43
CA ASN A 201 41.70 -34.35 -11.62
C ASN A 201 42.81 -35.41 -11.57
N LEU A 202 43.50 -35.56 -10.43
CA LEU A 202 44.49 -36.62 -10.25
C LEU A 202 43.89 -38.03 -10.41
N GLU A 203 42.68 -38.26 -9.91
CA GLU A 203 41.96 -39.53 -10.12
C GLU A 203 41.65 -39.79 -11.60
N LYS A 204 41.25 -38.77 -12.36
CA LYS A 204 41.05 -38.88 -13.81
C LYS A 204 42.36 -39.24 -14.51
N THR A 205 43.45 -38.53 -14.21
CA THR A 205 44.77 -38.79 -14.80
C THR A 205 45.26 -40.20 -14.44
N SER A 206 45.06 -40.65 -13.20
CA SER A 206 45.39 -42.00 -12.75
C SER A 206 44.61 -43.07 -13.54
N LYS A 207 43.31 -42.87 -13.76
CA LYS A 207 42.50 -43.76 -14.60
C LYS A 207 42.99 -43.78 -16.05
N GLU A 208 43.36 -42.64 -16.63
CA GLU A 208 43.91 -42.59 -17.99
C GLU A 208 45.26 -43.29 -18.11
N LEU A 209 46.17 -43.08 -17.16
CA LEU A 209 47.46 -43.74 -17.12
C LEU A 209 47.31 -45.26 -17.00
N LYS A 210 46.40 -45.74 -16.15
CA LYS A 210 46.07 -47.19 -16.07
C LYS A 210 45.58 -47.75 -17.40
N LYS A 211 44.73 -47.02 -18.13
CA LYS A 211 44.31 -47.41 -19.49
C LYS A 211 45.49 -47.46 -20.45
N LYS A 212 46.41 -46.50 -20.40
CA LYS A 212 47.62 -46.47 -21.25
C LYS A 212 48.56 -47.64 -20.94
N ILE A 213 48.73 -48.00 -19.67
CA ILE A 213 49.52 -49.17 -19.26
C ILE A 213 48.93 -50.44 -19.87
N ALA A 214 47.61 -50.66 -19.72
CA ALA A 214 46.94 -51.83 -20.31
C ALA A 214 47.11 -51.90 -21.84
N TRP A 215 47.06 -50.76 -22.55
CA TRP A 215 47.35 -50.71 -23.99
C TRP A 215 48.81 -50.98 -24.34
N ALA A 216 49.75 -50.54 -23.51
CA ALA A 216 51.18 -50.79 -23.71
C ALA A 216 51.52 -52.28 -23.54
N GLU A 217 50.95 -52.95 -22.54
CA GLU A 217 51.11 -54.40 -22.33
C GLU A 217 50.60 -55.21 -23.53
N ILE A 218 49.44 -54.82 -24.10
CA ILE A 218 48.90 -55.45 -25.32
C ILE A 218 49.88 -55.26 -26.49
N LYS A 219 50.42 -54.05 -26.67
CA LYS A 219 51.36 -53.75 -27.76
C LYS A 219 52.68 -54.51 -27.63
N GLU A 220 53.19 -54.70 -26.42
CA GLU A 220 54.36 -55.55 -26.17
C GLU A 220 54.07 -57.02 -26.51
N GLN A 221 52.89 -57.54 -26.13
CA GLN A 221 52.50 -58.90 -26.48
C GLN A 221 52.30 -59.10 -27.99
N GLU A 222 51.81 -58.08 -28.72
CA GLU A 222 51.70 -58.11 -30.18
C GLU A 222 53.07 -58.09 -30.86
N ASN A 223 54.03 -57.31 -30.35
CA ASN A 223 55.39 -57.25 -30.89
C ASN A 223 56.23 -58.51 -30.64
N VAL A 224 55.91 -59.32 -29.63
CA VAL A 224 56.59 -60.60 -29.34
C VAL A 224 56.07 -61.75 -30.22
N LYS A 225 54.93 -61.55 -30.91
CA LYS A 225 54.29 -62.55 -31.78
C LYS A 225 54.62 -62.42 -33.27
N TYR A 226 55.49 -61.49 -33.65
CA TYR A 226 56.08 -61.36 -34.99
C TYR A 226 57.59 -61.55 -34.92
#